data_AF-A0A538ECT9-F1
#
_entry.id   AF-A0A538ECT9-F1
#
_cell.length_a   1.000
_cell.length_b   1.000
_cell.length_c   1.000
_cell.angle_alpha   90.00
_cell.angle_beta   90.00
_cell.angle_gamma   90.00
#
_symmetry.space_group_name_H-M   'P 1'
#
loop_
_entity.id
_entity.type
_entity.pdbx_description
1 polymer ?
#
loop_
_entity_poly.entity_id
_entity_poly.type
_entity_poly.pdbx_seq_one_letter_code
_entity_poly.pdbx_strand_id
1 'polypeptide(L)'
;MRLGAFPVRRGEADAEALETARTILRQGGVLALFPEGTRIRDAEHLGSPRRGLGRLALETGAPVVPAAITGSEHLFLGPFPKPKRVQLAFAEPIPASHLPATPEAAGELVEGQVWPRVEGEFRRLRARPGLIALGLAALGVGGAEAYRRRSARRRRAARRPRLRLPGR
;
A
#
# COMPACT_ATOMS: atom_id res chain seq x y z
N MET A 1 24.10 -9.31 5.46
CA MET A 1 22.63 -9.20 5.57
C MET A 1 22.03 -9.80 4.30
N ARG A 2 21.40 -10.98 4.34
CA ARG A 2 20.68 -11.52 3.17
C ARG A 2 19.37 -10.75 3.05
N LEU A 3 19.15 -10.04 1.94
CA LEU A 3 18.00 -9.15 1.73
C LEU A 3 16.67 -9.90 1.50
N GLY A 4 16.68 -11.24 1.48
CA GLY A 4 15.49 -12.05 1.22
C GLY A 4 14.89 -11.86 -0.17
N ALA A 5 15.65 -11.27 -1.10
CA ALA A 5 15.22 -10.97 -2.46
C ALA A 5 16.08 -11.73 -3.47
N PHE A 6 15.46 -12.11 -4.59
CA PHE A 6 16.13 -12.68 -5.75
C PHE A 6 15.86 -11.80 -6.98
N PRO A 7 16.80 -11.73 -7.94
CA PRO A 7 16.63 -10.91 -9.13
C PRO A 7 15.47 -11.42 -9.99
N VAL A 8 14.76 -10.48 -10.62
CA VAL A 8 13.69 -10.77 -11.57
C VAL A 8 13.86 -9.89 -12.80
N ARG A 9 13.82 -10.49 -13.98
CA ARG A 9 13.84 -9.78 -15.25
C ARG A 9 12.48 -9.15 -15.51
N ARG A 10 12.48 -7.82 -15.69
CA ARG A 10 11.26 -7.04 -15.89
C ARG A 10 10.95 -6.93 -17.38
N GLY A 11 9.66 -6.97 -17.71
CA GLY A 11 9.18 -6.79 -19.09
C GLY A 11 9.19 -8.06 -19.95
N GLU A 12 9.80 -9.15 -19.45
CA GLU A 12 9.84 -10.45 -20.10
C GLU A 12 9.41 -11.57 -19.14
N ALA A 13 9.17 -12.76 -19.67
CA ALA A 13 8.91 -13.93 -18.87
C ALA A 13 10.22 -14.44 -18.26
N ASP A 14 10.27 -14.52 -16.92
CA ASP A 14 11.43 -15.00 -16.18
C ASP A 14 11.11 -16.35 -15.53
N ALA A 15 11.42 -17.43 -16.25
CA ALA A 15 11.17 -18.79 -15.79
C ALA A 15 11.99 -19.16 -14.54
N GLU A 16 13.21 -18.64 -14.42
CA GLU A 16 14.12 -18.92 -13.30
C GLU A 16 13.62 -18.26 -12.01
N ALA A 17 13.15 -17.00 -12.11
CA ALA A 17 12.52 -16.32 -10.98
C ALA A 17 11.23 -17.03 -10.52
N LEU A 18 10.43 -17.54 -11.45
CA LEU A 18 9.22 -18.32 -11.11
C LEU A 18 9.56 -19.65 -10.45
N GLU A 19 10.58 -20.38 -10.91
CA GLU A 19 11.03 -21.59 -10.22
C GLU A 19 11.55 -21.29 -8.82
N THR A 20 12.35 -20.23 -8.67
CA THR A 20 12.82 -19.79 -7.35
C THR A 20 11.65 -19.49 -6.41
N ALA A 21 10.63 -18.78 -6.91
CA ALA A 21 9.42 -18.50 -6.17
C ALA A 21 8.68 -19.79 -5.76
N ARG A 22 8.51 -20.75 -6.69
CA ARG A 22 7.90 -22.05 -6.41
C ARG A 22 8.66 -22.81 -5.32
N THR A 23 9.99 -22.88 -5.42
CA THR A 23 10.83 -23.55 -4.42
C THR A 23 10.66 -22.95 -3.04
N ILE A 24 10.67 -21.62 -2.92
CA ILE A 24 10.47 -20.93 -1.64
C ILE A 24 9.12 -21.29 -1.03
N LEU A 25 8.04 -21.23 -1.81
CA LEU A 25 6.69 -21.54 -1.31
C LEU A 25 6.54 -23.02 -0.91
N ARG A 26 7.09 -23.95 -1.70
CA ARG A 26 7.06 -25.39 -1.38
C ARG A 26 7.85 -25.73 -0.12
N GLN A 27 8.84 -24.93 0.24
CA GLN A 27 9.61 -25.06 1.48
C GLN A 27 8.91 -24.39 2.69
N GLY A 28 7.68 -23.89 2.54
CA GLY A 28 6.96 -23.17 3.59
C GLY A 28 7.44 -21.73 3.80
N GLY A 29 8.20 -21.18 2.85
CA GLY A 29 8.64 -19.79 2.88
C GLY A 29 7.53 -18.80 2.50
N VAL A 30 7.83 -17.51 2.60
CA VAL A 30 6.89 -16.41 2.32
C VAL A 30 7.45 -15.54 1.21
N LEU A 31 6.58 -15.13 0.28
CA LEU A 31 6.91 -14.20 -0.80
C LEU A 31 6.06 -12.95 -0.73
N ALA A 32 6.70 -11.78 -0.84
CA ALA A 32 6.03 -10.52 -1.10
C ALA A 32 6.09 -10.23 -2.61
N LEU A 33 4.92 -10.06 -3.23
CA LEU A 33 4.76 -9.86 -4.66
C LEU A 33 3.96 -8.58 -4.90
N PHE A 34 4.32 -7.84 -5.95
CA PHE A 34 3.58 -6.67 -6.44
C PHE A 34 2.95 -7.05 -7.78
N PRO A 35 1.64 -7.39 -7.82
CA PRO A 35 0.98 -7.88 -9.02
C PRO A 35 1.09 -6.94 -10.23
N GLU A 36 1.27 -5.64 -10.01
CA GLU A 36 1.43 -4.63 -11.06
C GLU A 36 2.78 -4.77 -11.80
N GLY A 37 3.79 -5.30 -11.13
CA GLY A 37 5.15 -5.51 -11.67
C GLY A 37 5.97 -4.23 -11.84
N THR A 38 5.44 -3.07 -11.47
CA THR A 38 6.13 -1.78 -11.51
C THR A 38 5.63 -0.86 -10.41
N ARG A 39 6.43 0.15 -10.07
CA ARG A 39 6.03 1.17 -9.10
C ARG A 39 5.08 2.15 -9.76
N ILE A 40 3.90 2.32 -9.17
CA ILE A 40 2.93 3.33 -9.57
C ILE A 40 3.30 4.65 -8.89
N ARG A 41 3.42 5.72 -9.69
CA ARG A 41 3.76 7.07 -9.20
C ARG A 41 2.54 7.91 -8.89
N ASP A 42 1.40 7.55 -9.47
CA ASP A 42 0.12 8.14 -9.12
C ASP A 42 -0.27 7.67 -7.71
N ALA A 43 -0.43 8.61 -6.79
CA ALA A 43 -0.80 8.33 -5.41
C ALA A 43 -2.29 7.97 -5.28
N GLU A 44 -3.09 8.23 -6.31
CA GLU A 44 -4.54 8.12 -6.23
C GLU A 44 -5.08 6.76 -6.66
N HIS A 45 -4.35 6.05 -7.53
CA HIS A 45 -4.79 4.83 -8.18
C HIS A 45 -3.75 3.72 -8.06
N LEU A 46 -4.23 2.48 -8.00
CA LEU A 46 -3.41 1.29 -8.17
C LEU A 46 -3.22 0.99 -9.66
N GLY A 47 -2.19 0.20 -9.98
CA GLY A 47 -1.96 -0.29 -11.34
C GLY A 47 -2.90 -1.47 -11.67
N SER A 48 -2.72 -2.07 -12.85
CA SER A 48 -3.46 -3.28 -13.20
C SER A 48 -2.69 -4.53 -12.73
N PRO A 49 -3.36 -5.50 -12.08
CA PRO A 49 -2.68 -6.70 -11.63
C PRO A 49 -2.33 -7.64 -12.79
N ARG A 50 -1.25 -8.39 -12.62
CA ARG A 50 -0.85 -9.47 -13.53
C ARG A 50 -1.22 -10.83 -12.95
N ARG A 51 -1.59 -11.75 -13.83
CA ARG A 51 -2.02 -13.13 -13.49
C ARG A 51 -0.92 -14.02 -12.92
N GLY A 52 0.35 -13.60 -12.98
CA GLY A 52 1.49 -14.39 -12.50
C GLY A 52 1.40 -14.76 -11.01
N LEU A 53 0.82 -13.88 -10.19
CA LEU A 53 0.52 -14.18 -8.79
C LEU A 53 -0.46 -15.36 -8.67
N GLY A 54 -1.56 -15.31 -9.43
CA GLY A 54 -2.58 -16.36 -9.42
C GLY A 54 -2.01 -17.70 -9.85
N ARG A 55 -1.21 -17.71 -10.93
CA ARG A 55 -0.52 -18.92 -11.40
C ARG A 55 0.35 -19.54 -10.30
N LEU A 56 1.18 -18.74 -9.65
CA LEU A 56 2.07 -19.22 -8.60
C LEU A 56 1.29 -19.78 -7.39
N ALA A 57 0.23 -19.09 -6.97
CA ALA A 57 -0.60 -19.52 -5.86
C ALA A 57 -1.30 -20.86 -6.15
N LEU A 58 -1.88 -21.01 -7.35
CA LEU A 58 -2.56 -22.25 -7.76
C LEU A 58 -1.61 -23.43 -7.91
N GLU A 59 -0.44 -23.23 -8.53
CA GLU A 59 0.55 -24.30 -8.73
C GLU A 59 1.21 -24.77 -7.42
N THR A 60 1.25 -23.93 -6.39
CA THR A 60 1.89 -24.24 -5.11
C THR A 60 0.89 -24.57 -4.00
N GLY A 61 -0.40 -24.23 -4.19
CA GLY A 61 -1.41 -24.29 -3.15
C GLY A 61 -1.25 -23.24 -2.05
N ALA A 62 -0.32 -22.30 -2.20
CA ALA A 62 -0.04 -21.30 -1.18
C ALA A 62 -1.22 -20.32 -1.01
N PRO A 63 -1.64 -20.01 0.22
CA PRO A 63 -2.65 -18.99 0.46
C PRO A 63 -2.10 -17.60 0.11
N VAL A 64 -2.96 -16.74 -0.42
CA VAL A 64 -2.63 -15.35 -0.77
C VAL A 64 -3.17 -14.42 0.31
N VAL A 65 -2.32 -13.56 0.87
CA VAL A 65 -2.74 -12.50 1.79
C VAL A 65 -2.74 -11.16 1.05
N PRO A 66 -3.91 -10.60 0.68
CA PRO A 66 -3.97 -9.32 -0.01
C PRO A 66 -3.46 -8.21 0.90
N ALA A 67 -2.62 -7.32 0.38
CA ALA A 67 -2.08 -6.20 1.13
C ALA A 67 -2.12 -4.91 0.31
N ALA A 68 -2.43 -3.79 0.96
CA ALA A 68 -2.43 -2.46 0.37
C ALA A 68 -1.45 -1.55 1.09
N ILE A 69 -0.68 -0.78 0.32
CA ILE A 69 0.32 0.18 0.84
C ILE A 69 0.04 1.58 0.27
N THR A 70 0.22 2.62 1.09
CA THR A 70 0.12 4.02 0.67
C THR A 70 1.13 4.89 1.43
N GLY A 71 1.49 6.04 0.88
CA GLY A 71 2.48 6.98 1.40
C GLY A 71 3.93 6.69 0.97
N SER A 72 4.19 5.52 0.38
CA SER A 72 5.53 5.13 -0.09
C SER A 72 5.93 5.85 -1.38
N GLU A 73 4.96 6.23 -2.21
CA GLU A 73 5.08 7.02 -3.43
C GLU A 73 5.72 8.41 -3.19
N HIS A 74 5.64 8.91 -1.96
CA HIS A 74 6.20 10.21 -1.58
C HIS A 74 7.63 10.14 -1.01
N LEU A 75 8.17 8.94 -0.79
CA LEU A 75 9.48 8.77 -0.15
C LEU A 75 10.62 9.27 -1.06
N PHE A 76 10.54 8.99 -2.36
CA PHE A 76 11.65 9.20 -3.31
C PHE A 76 11.37 10.28 -4.37
N LEU A 77 10.66 11.34 -3.99
CA LEU A 77 10.34 12.47 -4.89
C LEU A 77 11.52 13.46 -5.11
N GLY A 78 12.72 13.15 -4.62
CA GLY A 78 13.92 13.99 -4.75
C GLY A 78 15.21 13.19 -4.52
N PRO A 79 16.39 13.84 -4.55
CA PRO A 79 17.68 13.16 -4.43
C PRO A 79 17.89 12.49 -3.06
N PHE A 80 17.14 12.91 -2.05
CA PHE A 80 17.18 12.32 -0.71
C PHE A 80 15.80 11.82 -0.30
N PRO A 81 15.72 10.65 0.37
CA PRO A 81 14.46 10.14 0.86
C PRO A 81 13.91 11.07 1.93
N LYS A 82 12.67 11.52 1.76
CA LYS A 82 11.97 12.27 2.81
C LYS A 82 11.15 11.28 3.62
N PRO A 83 11.37 11.14 4.94
CA PRO A 83 10.56 10.23 5.74
C PRO A 83 9.11 10.70 5.69
N LYS A 84 8.27 9.86 5.09
CA LYS A 84 6.82 10.04 5.02
C LYS A 84 6.16 8.89 5.76
N ARG A 85 4.96 9.14 6.26
CA ARG A 85 4.15 8.08 6.86
C ARG A 85 3.77 7.10 5.77
N VAL A 86 4.22 5.85 5.90
CA VAL A 86 3.78 4.72 5.09
C VAL A 86 2.74 3.97 5.91
N GLN A 87 1.64 3.59 5.27
CA GLN A 87 0.60 2.77 5.87
C GLN A 87 0.46 1.47 5.08
N LEU A 88 0.24 0.38 5.81
CA LEU A 88 0.06 -0.96 5.27
C LEU A 88 -1.19 -1.56 5.92
N ALA A 89 -2.03 -2.21 5.12
CA ALA A 89 -3.18 -2.96 5.57
C ALA A 89 -3.18 -4.33 4.90
N PHE A 90 -3.61 -5.34 5.64
CA PHE A 90 -3.75 -6.71 5.17
C PHE A 90 -5.21 -7.12 5.25
N ALA A 91 -5.69 -7.82 4.24
CA ALA A 91 -7.00 -8.45 4.23
C ALA A 91 -6.90 -9.92 4.65
N GLU A 92 -8.06 -10.56 4.81
CA GLU A 92 -8.14 -11.99 5.11
C GLU A 92 -7.44 -12.86 4.05
N PRO A 93 -6.74 -13.92 4.47
CA PRO A 93 -6.11 -14.86 3.54
C PRO A 93 -7.13 -15.52 2.61
N ILE A 94 -6.72 -15.72 1.35
CA ILE A 94 -7.50 -16.41 0.33
C ILE A 94 -6.80 -17.74 0.02
N PRO A 95 -7.45 -18.89 0.27
CA PRO A 95 -6.90 -20.19 -0.11
C PRO A 95 -6.89 -20.33 -1.63
N ALA A 96 -5.77 -20.79 -2.19
CA ALA A 96 -5.64 -21.05 -3.63
C ALA A 96 -6.00 -22.50 -4.01
N SER A 97 -6.04 -23.41 -3.05
CA SER A 97 -6.11 -24.86 -3.23
C SER A 97 -7.39 -25.41 -3.87
N HIS A 98 -8.44 -24.60 -4.02
CA HIS A 98 -9.75 -25.07 -4.50
C HIS A 98 -9.97 -24.87 -6.01
N LEU A 99 -9.04 -24.22 -6.70
CA LEU A 99 -9.16 -23.91 -8.12
C LEU A 99 -8.14 -24.71 -8.93
N PRO A 100 -8.48 -25.15 -10.16
CA PRO A 100 -7.53 -25.82 -11.03
C PRO A 100 -6.42 -24.85 -11.45
N ALA A 101 -5.21 -25.35 -11.67
CA ALA A 101 -4.07 -24.54 -12.09
C ALA A 101 -4.13 -24.17 -13.59
N THR A 102 -5.18 -23.44 -13.99
CA THR A 102 -5.38 -22.95 -15.35
C THR A 102 -5.15 -21.43 -15.44
N PRO A 103 -4.81 -20.88 -16.62
CA PRO A 103 -4.69 -19.43 -16.82
C PRO A 103 -5.96 -18.65 -16.47
N GLU A 104 -7.13 -19.23 -16.74
CA GLU A 104 -8.44 -18.63 -16.47
C GLU A 104 -8.68 -18.56 -14.96
N ALA A 105 -8.42 -19.64 -14.24
CA ALA A 105 -8.51 -19.68 -12.78
C ALA A 105 -7.50 -18.74 -12.11
N ALA A 106 -6.30 -18.61 -12.69
CA ALA A 106 -5.30 -17.66 -12.21
C ALA A 106 -5.76 -16.21 -12.38
N GLY A 107 -6.41 -15.91 -13.52
CA GLY A 107 -7.08 -14.63 -13.76
C GLY A 107 -8.18 -14.38 -12.74
N GLU A 108 -9.08 -15.34 -12.56
CA GLU A 108 -10.22 -15.23 -11.63
C GLU A 108 -9.78 -15.05 -10.17
N LEU A 109 -8.77 -15.80 -9.72
CA LEU A 109 -8.21 -15.63 -8.38
C LEU A 109 -7.68 -14.21 -8.19
N VAL A 110 -6.97 -13.68 -9.18
CA VAL A 110 -6.38 -12.34 -9.11
C VAL A 110 -7.43 -11.25 -9.22
N GLU A 111 -8.16 -11.20 -10.33
CA GLU A 111 -9.09 -10.13 -10.70
C GLU A 111 -10.40 -10.23 -9.91
N GLY A 112 -10.90 -11.43 -9.63
CA GLY A 112 -12.16 -11.66 -8.93
C GLY A 112 -12.04 -11.68 -7.40
N GLN A 113 -10.90 -12.11 -6.85
CA GLN A 113 -10.78 -12.32 -5.39
C GLN A 113 -9.70 -11.48 -4.72
N VAL A 114 -8.46 -11.51 -5.21
CA VAL A 114 -7.33 -10.82 -4.57
C VAL A 114 -7.44 -9.31 -4.74
N TRP A 115 -7.58 -8.86 -5.99
CA TRP A 115 -7.48 -7.46 -6.36
C TRP A 115 -8.57 -6.58 -5.74
N PRO A 116 -9.86 -6.97 -5.72
CA PRO A 116 -10.90 -6.18 -5.07
C PRO A 116 -10.66 -5.96 -3.58
N ARG A 117 -10.00 -6.92 -2.89
CA ARG A 117 -9.61 -6.78 -1.48
C ARG A 117 -8.47 -5.79 -1.31
N VAL A 118 -7.46 -5.83 -2.19
CA VAL A 118 -6.38 -4.83 -2.22
C VAL A 118 -6.95 -3.42 -2.44
N GLU A 119 -7.82 -3.24 -3.43
CA GLU A 119 -8.48 -1.95 -3.70
C GLU A 119 -9.36 -1.49 -2.53
N GLY A 120 -10.05 -2.41 -1.87
CA GLY A 120 -10.83 -2.13 -0.67
C GLY A 120 -9.97 -1.59 0.46
N GLU A 121 -8.86 -2.26 0.77
CA GLU A 121 -7.93 -1.82 1.82
C GLU A 121 -7.18 -0.54 1.44
N PHE A 122 -6.80 -0.38 0.17
CA PHE A 122 -6.20 0.86 -0.33
C PHE A 122 -7.14 2.06 -0.13
N ARG A 123 -8.42 1.92 -0.53
CA ARG A 123 -9.44 2.96 -0.29
C ARG A 123 -9.63 3.24 1.20
N ARG A 124 -9.64 2.20 2.05
CA ARG A 124 -9.77 2.35 3.51
C ARG A 124 -8.62 3.14 4.11
N LEU A 125 -7.38 2.83 3.72
CA LEU A 125 -6.20 3.55 4.15
C LEU A 125 -6.26 5.03 3.75
N ARG A 126 -6.66 5.31 2.50
CA ARG A 126 -6.80 6.68 1.98
C ARG A 126 -7.99 7.46 2.56
N ALA A 127 -9.07 6.79 2.97
CA ALA A 127 -10.22 7.44 3.59
C ALA A 127 -9.95 7.88 5.05
N ARG A 128 -8.89 7.37 5.68
CA ARG A 128 -8.63 7.55 7.12
C ARG A 128 -7.24 8.10 7.47
N PRO A 129 -6.70 9.13 6.79
CA PRO A 129 -5.36 9.65 7.11
C PRO A 129 -5.29 10.21 8.55
N GLY A 130 -6.44 10.64 9.10
CA GLY A 130 -6.55 11.29 10.40
C GLY A 130 -6.86 10.38 11.59
N LEU A 131 -7.34 9.14 11.41
CA LEU A 131 -7.79 8.31 12.54
C LEU A 131 -6.63 7.79 13.40
N ILE A 132 -5.44 7.58 12.83
CA ILE A 132 -4.23 7.30 13.61
C ILE A 132 -3.77 8.56 14.35
N ALA A 133 -3.89 9.76 13.76
CA ALA A 133 -3.59 11.01 14.47
C ALA A 133 -4.59 11.27 15.60
N LEU A 134 -5.86 10.90 15.41
CA LEU A 134 -6.89 10.94 16.44
C LEU A 134 -6.64 9.89 17.52
N GLY A 135 -6.24 8.67 17.14
CA GLY A 135 -5.85 7.61 18.07
C GLY A 135 -4.62 7.98 18.89
N LEU A 136 -3.57 8.53 18.28
CA LEU A 136 -2.39 9.05 18.97
C LEU A 136 -2.70 10.30 19.81
N ALA A 137 -3.64 11.15 19.39
CA ALA A 137 -4.11 12.28 20.19
C ALA A 137 -4.94 11.82 21.40
N ALA A 138 -5.80 10.82 21.23
CA ALA A 138 -6.60 10.20 22.28
C ALA A 138 -5.73 9.41 23.27
N LEU A 139 -4.65 8.76 22.80
CA LEU A 139 -3.63 8.10 23.61
C LEU A 139 -2.62 9.08 24.22
N GLY A 140 -2.80 10.40 24.05
CA GLY A 140 -1.93 11.42 24.64
C GLY A 140 -0.56 11.61 23.98
N VAL A 141 -0.18 10.76 23.02
CA VAL A 141 1.12 10.77 22.33
C VAL A 141 1.28 11.97 21.38
N GLY A 142 0.18 12.60 20.92
CA GLY A 142 0.22 13.74 19.99
C GLY A 142 -0.50 15.03 20.45
N GLY A 143 -1.09 15.05 21.65
CA GLY A 143 -2.02 16.11 22.08
C GLY A 143 -1.38 17.51 22.17
N ALA A 144 -0.12 17.59 22.59
CA ALA A 144 0.57 18.87 22.78
C ALA A 144 0.85 19.61 21.47
N GLU A 145 1.16 18.89 20.39
CA GLU A 145 1.54 19.49 19.10
C GLU A 145 0.31 19.97 18.31
N ALA A 146 -0.78 19.21 18.37
CA ALA A 146 -2.05 19.59 17.76
C ALA A 146 -2.67 20.83 18.45
N TYR A 147 -2.54 20.94 19.77
CA TYR A 147 -2.97 22.13 20.52
C TYR A 147 -2.14 23.37 20.16
N ARG A 148 -0.79 23.26 20.09
CA ARG A 148 0.11 24.37 19.74
C ARG A 148 -0.13 24.93 18.33
N ARG A 149 -0.43 24.08 17.35
CA ARG A 149 -0.72 24.55 15.97
C ARG A 149 -2.08 25.27 15.88
N ARG A 150 -3.05 24.90 16.71
CA ARG A 150 -4.39 25.53 16.74
C ARG A 150 -4.37 26.91 17.41
N SER A 151 -3.58 27.09 18.47
CA SER A 151 -3.41 28.37 19.15
C SER A 151 -2.61 29.39 18.33
N ALA A 152 -1.61 28.94 17.56
CA ALA A 152 -0.85 29.80 16.64
C ALA A 152 -1.72 30.36 15.49
N ARG A 153 -2.64 29.56 14.93
CA ARG A 153 -3.59 30.01 13.89
C ARG A 153 -4.61 31.03 14.44
N ARG A 154 -5.12 30.83 15.67
CA ARG A 154 -6.05 31.80 16.30
C ARG A 154 -5.40 33.16 16.58
N ARG A 155 -4.13 33.20 17.00
CA ARG A 155 -3.39 34.47 17.23
C ARG A 155 -3.12 35.25 15.94
N ARG A 156 -2.93 34.58 14.79
CA ARG A 156 -2.81 35.26 13.48
C ARG A 156 -4.14 35.80 12.96
N ALA A 157 -5.26 35.11 13.20
CA ALA A 157 -6.59 35.59 12.82
C ALA A 157 -7.03 36.83 13.62
N ALA A 158 -6.63 36.92 14.90
CA ALA A 158 -6.93 38.07 15.77
C ALA A 158 -6.10 39.33 15.48
N ARG A 159 -5.08 39.25 14.60
CA ARG A 159 -4.18 40.36 14.23
C ARG A 159 -4.51 41.01 12.87
N ARG A 160 -5.71 40.81 12.31
CA ARG A 160 -6.13 41.57 11.13
C ARG A 160 -6.44 43.02 11.55
N PRO A 161 -5.75 44.03 10.99
CA PRO A 161 -6.06 45.43 11.30
C PRO A 161 -7.46 45.74 10.78
N ARG A 162 -8.28 46.40 11.61
CA ARG A 162 -9.58 46.92 11.20
C ARG A 162 -9.34 47.97 10.11
N LEU A 163 -9.84 47.72 8.90
CA LEU A 163 -9.90 48.75 7.86
C LEU A 163 -10.67 49.96 8.41
N ARG A 164 -10.04 51.14 8.44
CA ARG A 164 -10.72 52.41 8.64
C ARG A 164 -11.55 52.69 7.39
N LEU A 165 -12.86 52.86 7.57
CA LEU A 165 -13.74 53.44 6.55
C LEU A 165 -13.50 54.95 6.49
N PRO A 166 -13.38 55.57 5.30
CA PRO A 166 -13.32 57.02 5.19
C PRO A 166 -14.71 57.61 5.43
N GLY A 167 -14.78 58.62 6.30
CA GLY A 167 -16.01 59.34 6.60
C GLY A 167 -16.24 60.51 5.65
N ARG A 168 -17.52 60.66 5.28
CA ARG A 168 -18.25 61.84 4.76
C ARG A 168 -17.69 62.54 3.52
#